data_AF-A0A3D5DZL0-F1
#
_entry.id   AF-A0A3D5DZL0-F1
#
_cell.length_a   1.000
_cell.length_b   1.000
_cell.length_c   1.000
_cell.angle_alpha   90.00
_cell.angle_beta   90.00
_cell.angle_gamma   90.00
#
_symmetry.space_group_name_H-M   'P 1'
#
loop_
_entity.id
_entity.type
_entity.pdbx_description
1 polymer ?
#
loop_
_entity_poly.entity_id
_entity_poly.type
_entity_poly.pdbx_seq_one_letter_code
_entity_poly.pdbx_strand_id
1 'polypeptide(L)'
;MNTFRPDIPSTARLYDYYLGGKDNFPADRELAERLLAEVPEIRIAARENRAFLQRAVRYLVAEAGIRQIVDVGTGLPTAGNVHEIAQKIEPGCRVVYVDHDPVVMAHALDLL
;
A
#
# COMPACT_ATOMS: atom_id res chain seq x y z
N MET A 1 5.94 17.55 15.31
CA MET A 1 4.50 17.64 15.65
C MET A 1 3.88 16.31 15.29
N ASN A 2 3.31 15.59 16.26
CA ASN A 2 2.64 14.32 15.98
C ASN A 2 1.24 14.61 15.40
N THR A 3 1.09 14.42 14.09
CA THR A 3 -0.15 14.68 13.32
C THR A 3 -1.09 13.48 13.27
N PHE A 4 -0.79 12.42 14.02
CA PHE A 4 -1.60 11.21 14.02
C PHE A 4 -3.02 11.45 14.58
N ARG A 5 -4.02 11.19 13.74
CA ARG A 5 -5.46 11.30 14.06
C ARG A 5 -6.14 9.95 13.78
N PRO A 6 -6.29 9.08 14.79
CA PRO A 6 -6.98 7.79 14.63
C PRO A 6 -8.51 7.94 14.53
N ASP A 7 -9.03 9.11 14.90
CA ASP A 7 -10.45 9.48 14.86
C ASP A 7 -10.92 10.00 13.50
N ILE A 8 -9.98 10.36 12.61
CA ILE A 8 -10.28 10.80 11.24
C ILE A 8 -9.83 9.70 10.28
N PRO A 9 -10.69 9.15 9.41
CA PRO A 9 -10.31 8.10 8.48
C PRO A 9 -9.16 8.49 7.54
N SER A 10 -8.34 7.51 7.16
CA SER A 10 -7.26 7.67 6.18
C SER A 10 -7.42 6.68 5.03
N THR A 11 -7.08 7.11 3.82
CA THR A 11 -7.12 6.24 2.62
C THR A 11 -6.19 5.04 2.75
N ALA A 12 -5.00 5.18 3.34
CA ALA A 12 -4.06 4.07 3.52
C ALA A 12 -4.64 3.00 4.47
N ARG A 13 -5.29 3.44 5.56
CA ARG A 13 -5.88 2.55 6.58
C ARG A 13 -7.20 1.93 6.13
N LEU A 14 -8.00 2.65 5.34
CA LEU A 14 -9.15 2.09 4.63
C LEU A 14 -8.72 0.97 3.67
N TYR A 15 -7.66 1.22 2.90
CA TYR A 15 -7.13 0.24 1.95
C TYR A 15 -6.58 -1.01 2.64
N ASP A 16 -5.86 -0.83 3.75
CA ASP A 16 -5.45 -1.93 4.65
C ASP A 16 -6.66 -2.76 5.09
N TYR A 17 -7.73 -2.12 5.56
CA TYR A 17 -8.95 -2.83 5.97
C TYR A 17 -9.62 -3.60 4.81
N TYR A 18 -9.68 -3.03 3.60
CA TYR A 18 -10.23 -3.72 2.43
C TYR A 18 -9.44 -4.98 2.08
N LEU A 19 -8.13 -4.96 2.29
CA LEU A 19 -7.21 -6.09 2.10
C LEU A 19 -7.21 -7.09 3.27
N GLY A 20 -7.90 -6.78 4.37
CA GLY A 20 -7.97 -7.64 5.56
C GLY A 20 -6.78 -7.46 6.51
N GLY A 21 -6.07 -6.34 6.43
CA GLY A 21 -5.04 -5.95 7.36
C GLY A 21 -5.60 -5.47 8.71
N LYS A 22 -4.68 -5.18 9.62
CA LYS A 22 -4.98 -4.86 11.03
C LYS A 22 -4.62 -3.43 11.42
N ASP A 23 -3.92 -2.71 10.55
CA ASP A 23 -3.33 -1.40 10.85
C ASP A 23 -4.33 -0.29 10.48
N ASN A 24 -5.53 -0.44 11.04
CA ASN A 24 -6.69 0.43 10.86
C ASN A 24 -7.42 0.64 12.19
N PHE A 25 -8.08 1.79 12.34
CA PHE A 25 -8.73 2.23 13.56
C PHE A 25 -10.27 2.19 13.42
N PRO A 26 -11.03 2.33 14.53
CA PRO A 26 -12.49 2.27 14.47
C PRO A 26 -13.13 3.23 13.45
N ALA A 27 -12.62 4.46 13.32
CA ALA A 27 -13.12 5.43 12.36
C ALA A 27 -12.93 4.97 10.90
N ASP A 28 -11.80 4.33 10.59
CA ASP A 28 -11.56 3.75 9.27
C ASP A 28 -12.54 2.61 9.00
N ARG A 29 -12.72 1.69 9.95
CA ARG A 29 -13.62 0.54 9.81
C ARG A 29 -15.08 0.96 9.62
N GLU A 30 -15.54 1.96 10.37
CA GLU A 30 -16.89 2.49 10.25
C GLU A 30 -17.15 3.05 8.85
N LEU A 31 -16.24 3.87 8.33
CA LEU A 31 -16.35 4.41 6.98
C LEU A 31 -16.22 3.29 5.92
N ALA A 32 -15.30 2.35 6.11
CA ALA A 32 -15.11 1.23 5.20
C ALA A 32 -16.37 0.38 5.07
N GLU A 33 -17.03 0.03 6.17
CA GLU A 33 -18.25 -0.77 6.17
C GLU A 33 -19.42 -0.03 5.53
N ARG A 34 -19.54 1.28 5.75
CA ARG A 34 -20.54 2.11 5.03
C ARG A 34 -20.31 2.08 3.51
N LEU A 35 -19.07 2.24 3.07
CA LEU A 35 -18.72 2.19 1.65
C LEU A 35 -18.94 0.79 1.06
N LEU A 36 -18.65 -0.28 1.81
CA LEU A 36 -18.87 -1.66 1.37
C LEU A 36 -20.35 -2.04 1.28
N ALA A 37 -21.21 -1.43 2.09
CA ALA A 37 -22.65 -1.61 1.98
C ALA A 37 -23.21 -1.02 0.68
N GLU A 38 -22.60 0.05 0.15
CA GLU A 38 -22.98 0.69 -1.11
C GLU A 38 -22.28 0.07 -2.32
N VAL A 39 -20.99 -0.29 -2.17
CA VAL A 39 -20.14 -0.81 -3.25
C VAL A 39 -19.33 -2.02 -2.73
N PRO A 40 -19.93 -3.22 -2.73
CA PRO A 40 -19.26 -4.44 -2.25
C PRO A 40 -17.97 -4.79 -3.01
N GLU A 41 -17.85 -4.37 -4.27
CA GLU A 41 -16.71 -4.65 -5.16
C GLU A 41 -15.41 -3.98 -4.72
N ILE A 42 -15.44 -3.04 -3.77
CA ILE A 42 -14.23 -2.35 -3.27
C ILE A 42 -13.16 -3.34 -2.82
N ARG A 43 -13.54 -4.45 -2.15
CA ARG A 43 -12.56 -5.49 -1.73
C ARG A 43 -11.93 -6.20 -2.93
N ILE A 44 -12.70 -6.41 -4.00
CA ILE A 44 -12.19 -7.01 -5.24
C ILE A 44 -11.24 -6.02 -5.90
N ALA A 45 -11.65 -4.75 -6.02
CA ALA A 45 -10.84 -3.69 -6.61
C ALA A 45 -9.50 -3.51 -5.88
N ALA A 46 -9.48 -3.54 -4.54
CA ALA A 46 -8.25 -3.44 -3.77
C ALA A 46 -7.29 -4.62 -4.05
N ARG A 47 -7.82 -5.85 -4.13
CA ARG A 47 -7.01 -7.04 -4.46
C ARG A 47 -6.47 -6.98 -5.88
N GLU A 48 -7.30 -6.60 -6.84
CA GLU A 48 -6.90 -6.47 -8.25
C GLU A 48 -5.88 -5.35 -8.45
N ASN A 49 -6.01 -4.24 -7.72
CA ASN A 49 -5.02 -3.17 -7.73
C ASN A 49 -3.66 -3.66 -7.19
N ARG A 50 -3.63 -4.45 -6.11
CA ARG A 50 -2.39 -5.10 -5.66
C ARG A 50 -1.84 -6.06 -6.70
N ALA A 51 -2.68 -6.91 -7.30
CA ALA A 51 -2.24 -7.84 -8.33
C ALA A 51 -1.65 -7.11 -9.55
N PHE A 52 -2.25 -6.00 -9.95
CA PHE A 52 -1.75 -5.13 -11.01
C PHE A 52 -0.40 -4.52 -10.65
N LEU A 53 -0.24 -3.91 -9.47
CA LEU A 53 1.03 -3.36 -9.00
C LEU A 53 2.14 -4.39 -9.12
N GLN A 54 1.89 -5.63 -8.67
CA GLN A 54 2.90 -6.68 -8.76
C GLN A 54 3.30 -7.01 -10.21
N ARG A 55 2.33 -7.10 -11.13
CA ARG A 55 2.62 -7.34 -12.56
C ARG A 55 3.37 -6.18 -13.18
N ALA A 56 2.99 -4.94 -12.87
CA ALA A 56 3.62 -3.74 -13.38
C ALA A 56 5.07 -3.64 -12.93
N VAL A 57 5.36 -3.83 -11.64
CA VAL A 57 6.74 -3.80 -11.11
C VAL A 57 7.59 -4.89 -11.75
N ARG A 58 7.05 -6.12 -11.90
CA ARG A 58 7.77 -7.20 -12.59
C ARG A 58 8.14 -6.81 -14.02
N TYR A 59 7.18 -6.29 -14.79
CA TYR A 59 7.42 -5.85 -16.16
C TYR A 59 8.47 -4.73 -16.22
N LEU A 60 8.32 -3.70 -15.37
CA LEU A 60 9.23 -2.55 -15.35
C LEU A 60 10.68 -2.97 -15.10
N VAL A 61 10.91 -3.93 -14.19
CA VAL A 61 12.26 -4.37 -13.82
C VAL A 61 12.82 -5.41 -14.79
N ALA A 62 12.04 -6.44 -15.12
CA ALA A 62 12.50 -7.56 -15.96
C ALA A 62 12.61 -7.17 -17.43
N GLU A 63 11.56 -6.55 -17.98
CA GLU A 63 11.44 -6.30 -19.42
C GLU A 63 11.91 -4.88 -19.79
N ALA A 64 11.50 -3.87 -19.02
CA ALA A 64 11.81 -2.47 -19.32
C ALA A 64 13.17 -1.99 -18.76
N GLY A 65 13.87 -2.83 -17.98
CA GLY A 65 15.21 -2.51 -17.49
C GLY A 65 15.27 -1.41 -16.42
N ILE A 66 14.15 -1.05 -15.78
CA ILE A 66 14.12 -0.02 -14.74
C ILE A 66 14.84 -0.53 -13.48
N ARG A 67 15.65 0.35 -12.86
CA ARG A 67 16.44 0.06 -11.66
C ARG A 67 16.17 1.00 -10.49
N GLN A 68 15.37 2.03 -10.72
CA GLN A 68 15.03 3.05 -9.72
C GLN A 68 13.53 3.32 -9.81
N ILE A 69 12.83 3.17 -8.69
CA ILE A 69 11.37 3.33 -8.61
C ILE A 69 11.07 4.33 -7.49
N VAL A 70 10.17 5.27 -7.75
CA VAL A 70 9.57 6.12 -6.73
C VAL A 70 8.10 5.73 -6.63
N ASP A 71 7.71 5.20 -5.48
CA ASP A 71 6.35 4.78 -5.17
C ASP A 71 5.65 5.84 -4.31
N VAL A 72 4.69 6.53 -4.90
CA VAL A 72 3.99 7.68 -4.29
C VAL A 72 2.59 7.26 -3.88
N GLY A 73 2.28 7.40 -2.59
CA GLY A 73 1.07 6.83 -1.99
C GLY A 73 1.24 5.33 -1.76
N THR A 74 2.38 4.94 -1.18
CA THR A 74 2.74 3.52 -1.02
C THR A 74 1.75 2.73 -0.16
N GLY A 75 1.06 3.41 0.76
CA GLY A 75 0.15 2.79 1.70
C GLY A 75 0.89 1.95 2.75
N LEU A 76 0.13 1.16 3.49
CA LEU A 76 0.68 0.31 4.55
C LEU A 76 1.43 -0.91 3.96
N PRO A 77 2.48 -1.41 4.64
CA PRO A 77 3.19 -2.60 4.19
C PRO A 77 2.25 -3.78 4.01
N THR A 78 2.37 -4.48 2.89
CA THR A 78 1.62 -5.71 2.62
C THR A 78 2.52 -6.72 1.91
N ALA A 79 2.09 -7.98 1.80
CA ALA A 79 2.88 -8.98 1.06
C ALA A 79 3.11 -8.54 -0.39
N GLY A 80 4.36 -8.58 -0.85
CA GLY A 80 4.74 -8.17 -2.21
C GLY A 80 4.87 -6.66 -2.34
N ASN A 81 5.64 -6.03 -1.45
CA ASN A 81 6.01 -4.62 -1.57
C ASN A 81 6.88 -4.39 -2.83
N VAL A 82 6.87 -3.17 -3.35
CA VAL A 82 7.57 -2.80 -4.61
C VAL A 82 9.06 -3.22 -4.59
N HIS A 83 9.79 -2.95 -3.50
CA HIS A 83 11.20 -3.32 -3.38
C HIS A 83 11.40 -4.84 -3.35
N GLU A 84 10.56 -5.59 -2.64
CA GLU A 84 10.66 -7.05 -2.58
C GLU A 84 10.53 -7.67 -3.97
N ILE A 85 9.62 -7.14 -4.80
CA ILE A 85 9.39 -7.63 -6.16
C ILE A 85 10.55 -7.23 -7.07
N ALA A 86 10.96 -5.96 -6.99
CA ALA A 86 12.05 -5.45 -7.83
C ALA A 86 13.38 -6.15 -7.54
N GLN A 87 13.74 -6.31 -6.26
CA GLN A 87 15.00 -6.90 -5.83
C GLN A 87 15.07 -8.41 -6.01
N LYS A 88 13.93 -9.11 -6.01
CA LYS A 88 13.86 -10.52 -6.42
C LYS A 88 14.28 -10.73 -7.88
N ILE A 89 14.02 -9.76 -8.75
CA ILE A 89 14.39 -9.81 -10.17
C ILE A 89 15.81 -9.26 -10.37
N GLU A 90 16.10 -8.12 -9.75
CA GLU A 90 17.37 -7.42 -9.89
C GLU A 90 17.78 -6.82 -8.53
N PRO A 91 18.72 -7.45 -7.81
CA PRO A 91 19.14 -7.04 -6.47
C PRO A 91 19.63 -5.59 -6.36
N GLY A 92 20.12 -5.00 -7.46
CA GLY A 92 20.57 -3.60 -7.50
C GLY A 92 19.45 -2.56 -7.57
N CYS A 93 18.17 -2.97 -7.65
CA CYS A 93 17.04 -2.06 -7.70
C CYS A 93 16.90 -1.23 -6.42
N ARG A 94 16.69 0.08 -6.59
CA ARG A 94 16.41 1.02 -5.50
C ARG A 94 14.97 1.50 -5.58
N VAL A 95 14.31 1.55 -4.43
CA VAL A 95 12.93 2.02 -4.31
C VAL A 95 12.87 3.10 -3.24
N VAL A 96 12.21 4.20 -3.56
CA VAL A 96 11.86 5.26 -2.60
C VAL A 96 10.36 5.22 -2.39
N TYR A 97 9.95 5.14 -1.13
CA TYR A 97 8.56 5.17 -0.72
C TYR A 97 8.18 6.56 -0.22
N VAL A 98 7.04 7.07 -0.66
CA VAL A 98 6.50 8.37 -0.26
C VAL A 98 5.07 8.17 0.19
N ASP A 99 4.77 8.55 1.43
CA ASP A 99 3.41 8.66 1.94
C ASP A 99 3.30 9.82 2.92
N HIS A 100 2.08 10.31 3.10
CA HIS A 100 1.77 11.39 4.04
C HIS A 100 1.11 10.86 5.32
N ASP A 101 0.61 9.63 5.32
CA ASP A 101 -0.01 9.05 6.51
C ASP A 101 1.07 8.73 7.56
N PRO A 102 1.00 9.31 8.77
CA PRO A 102 1.97 9.05 9.83
C PRO A 102 2.03 7.58 10.28
N VAL A 103 0.98 6.79 10.05
CA VAL A 103 0.97 5.33 10.32
C VAL A 103 1.87 4.62 9.32
N VAL A 104 1.84 4.99 8.05
CA VAL A 104 2.76 4.45 7.04
C VAL A 104 4.21 4.76 7.41
N MET A 105 4.48 5.98 7.85
CA MET A 105 5.82 6.37 8.33
C MET A 105 6.26 5.60 9.58
N ALA A 106 5.34 5.27 10.50
CA ALA A 106 5.64 4.44 11.66
C ALA A 106 6.01 3.01 11.28
N HIS A 107 5.47 2.50 10.17
CA HIS A 107 5.78 1.19 9.60
C HIS A 107 6.89 1.23 8.53
N ALA A 108 7.59 2.35 8.36
CA ALA A 108 8.61 2.48 7.32
C ALA A 108 9.77 1.48 7.47
N LEU A 109 10.06 1.01 8.69
CA LEU A 109 11.06 -0.04 8.91
C LEU A 109 10.61 -1.42 8.41
N ASP A 110 9.30 -1.67 8.33
CA ASP A 110 8.76 -2.91 7.76
C ASP A 110 8.77 -2.88 6.21
N LEU A 111 9.10 -1.72 5.61
CA LEU A 111 9.24 -1.54 4.16
C LEU A 111 10.69 -1.61 3.65
N LEU A 112 11.69 -1.74 4.53
CA LEU A 112 13.13 -1.68 4.20
C LEU A 112 13.85 -2.97 4.59
#